data_AF-L5M236-F1
#
_entry.id   AF-L5M236-F1
#
_cell.length_a   1.000
_cell.length_b   1.000
_cell.length_c   1.000
_cell.angle_alpha   90.00
_cell.angle_beta   90.00
_cell.angle_gamma   90.00
#
_symmetry.space_group_name_H-M   'P 1'
#
loop_
_entity.id
_entity.type
_entity.pdbx_description
1 polymer ?
#
loop_
_entity_poly.entity_id
_entity_poly.type
_entity_poly.pdbx_seq_one_letter_code
_entity_poly.pdbx_strand_id
1 'polypeptide(L)'
;MAAGRTRAVLASLAVLTVCAASGPGPGTEREPDGEAEWAEPWDGAVFRTPSALGAVGVARSPETRWPGRKDAGDLPVDSYGKCLQNRELPTPRLQDTATATTEDPELLAFLSRYKFHLALENAICDDYMTEKLWRPMHLGAVPVYRGSPSVRDWMPNNHSIILIDDFESPQKLAEFIDFLDKNDEEYMKYLAYKQPGGITNQFLLDRLKHREWGVNDPLLPNYLNGFECFVCDHELARLEAEKAHEAAPGDTPAPEPHIAQPSHMDCPVPTPGFGSVDEIPESDSWKEMWLQDYWQGLDQGEALTAMIHNNETQERKFWDYLHEIFLKRNQNL
;
A
#
# COMPACT_ATOMS: atom_id res chain seq x y z
N MET A 1 27.29 -24.01 45.38
CA MET A 1 26.60 -24.88 44.40
C MET A 1 25.59 -24.02 43.67
N ALA A 2 25.73 -23.96 42.35
CA ALA A 2 25.19 -22.92 41.50
C ALA A 2 23.83 -23.28 40.88
N ALA A 3 23.04 -22.22 40.66
CA ALA A 3 22.13 -21.93 39.55
C ALA A 3 21.26 -23.05 38.92
N GLY A 4 19.93 -22.82 38.97
CA GLY A 4 18.95 -23.37 38.04
C GLY A 4 17.90 -22.30 37.75
N ARG A 5 18.12 -21.51 36.68
CA ARG A 5 17.22 -20.46 36.21
C ARG A 5 15.94 -21.06 35.63
N THR A 6 14.79 -20.70 36.19
CA THR A 6 13.48 -20.85 35.54
C THR A 6 13.44 -19.91 34.34
N ARG A 7 13.69 -20.43 33.14
CA ARG A 7 13.47 -19.70 31.89
C ARG A 7 11.99 -19.84 31.52
N ALA A 8 11.28 -18.73 31.58
CA ALA A 8 10.04 -18.55 30.83
C ALA A 8 10.32 -18.85 29.35
N VAL A 9 9.57 -19.77 28.76
CA VAL A 9 9.59 -20.02 27.32
C VAL A 9 8.63 -19.00 26.72
N LEU A 10 9.17 -17.84 26.35
CA LEU A 10 8.51 -16.91 25.45
C LEU A 10 8.43 -17.60 24.08
N ALA A 11 7.21 -18.01 23.69
CA ALA A 11 6.91 -18.37 22.32
C ALA A 11 7.28 -17.17 21.44
N SER A 12 8.21 -17.36 20.52
CA SER A 12 8.66 -16.33 19.60
C SER A 12 7.54 -16.01 18.61
N LEU A 13 6.66 -15.09 18.99
CA LEU A 13 5.89 -14.28 18.06
C LEU A 13 6.90 -13.52 17.19
N ALA A 14 7.10 -13.94 15.95
CA ALA A 14 7.92 -13.21 14.99
C ALA A 14 7.52 -13.57 13.55
N VAL A 15 6.27 -13.33 13.18
CA VAL A 15 5.87 -13.28 11.75
C VAL A 15 5.12 -12.00 11.38
N LEU A 16 4.84 -11.09 12.32
CA LEU A 16 4.10 -9.85 11.99
C LEU A 16 4.64 -8.56 12.63
N THR A 17 5.85 -8.53 13.17
CA THR A 17 6.48 -7.26 13.53
C THR A 17 6.83 -6.52 12.24
N VAL A 18 6.17 -5.38 11.99
CA VAL A 18 6.54 -4.43 10.93
C VAL A 18 8.01 -4.09 11.13
N CYS A 19 8.87 -4.49 10.20
CA CYS A 19 10.28 -4.14 10.29
C CYS A 19 10.56 -2.84 9.56
N ALA A 20 11.00 -1.87 10.33
CA ALA A 20 11.63 -0.66 9.82
C ALA A 20 13.13 -0.88 9.65
N ALA A 21 13.68 -0.27 8.61
CA ALA A 21 15.10 -0.36 8.29
C ALA A 21 15.91 0.44 9.31
N SER A 22 16.93 -0.21 9.88
CA SER A 22 18.05 0.46 10.53
C SER A 22 19.16 0.65 9.48
N GLY A 23 19.47 1.89 9.13
CA GLY A 23 20.60 2.27 8.30
C GLY A 23 21.32 3.48 8.93
N PRO A 24 22.66 3.59 8.83
CA PRO A 24 23.42 4.61 9.53
C PRO A 24 23.15 5.99 8.91
N GLY A 25 23.06 7.02 9.76
CA GLY A 25 22.80 8.40 9.36
C GLY A 25 23.80 8.97 8.35
N PRO A 26 23.48 10.12 7.73
CA PRO A 26 24.20 10.63 6.57
C PRO A 26 25.65 10.99 6.95
N GLY A 27 26.58 10.19 6.43
CA GLY A 27 27.97 10.57 6.32
C GLY A 27 28.09 11.70 5.30
N THR A 28 28.75 12.77 5.72
CA THR A 28 29.09 13.93 4.89
C THR A 28 30.06 13.52 3.79
N GLU A 29 29.58 13.42 2.56
CA GLU A 29 30.43 13.53 1.37
C GLU A 29 29.92 14.69 0.50
N ARG A 30 30.85 15.60 0.24
CA ARG A 30 30.67 16.85 -0.49
C ARG A 30 31.39 16.65 -1.82
N GLU A 31 30.69 16.73 -2.95
CA GLU A 31 31.30 16.98 -4.25
C GLU A 31 30.37 17.77 -5.19
N PRO A 32 30.94 18.49 -6.19
CA PRO A 32 30.45 19.78 -6.66
C PRO A 32 29.86 19.75 -8.09
N ASP A 33 29.11 20.81 -8.38
CA ASP A 33 28.88 21.43 -9.70
C ASP A 33 28.55 20.50 -10.88
N GLY A 34 27.25 20.26 -11.07
CA GLY A 34 26.65 19.73 -12.29
C GLY A 34 25.19 20.16 -12.36
N GLU A 35 24.76 20.62 -13.53
CA GLU A 35 23.48 21.29 -13.80
C GLU A 35 22.27 20.58 -13.18
N ALA A 36 21.46 21.36 -12.44
CA ALA A 36 20.19 20.88 -11.91
C ALA A 36 19.24 20.57 -13.08
N GLU A 37 19.14 19.29 -13.40
CA GLU A 37 18.10 18.75 -14.25
C GLU A 37 16.77 18.90 -13.50
N TRP A 38 15.98 19.90 -13.92
CA TRP A 38 14.68 20.21 -13.36
C TRP A 38 13.69 19.09 -13.71
N ALA A 39 13.54 18.11 -12.81
CA ALA A 39 12.38 17.23 -12.77
C ALA A 39 11.20 17.99 -12.15
N GLU A 40 10.03 17.95 -12.80
CA GLU A 40 8.83 18.64 -12.33
C GLU A 40 8.42 18.17 -10.92
N PRO A 41 7.91 19.05 -10.03
CA PRO A 41 7.66 18.73 -8.61
C PRO A 41 6.58 17.66 -8.38
N TRP A 42 5.85 17.30 -9.42
CA TRP A 42 4.69 16.41 -9.38
C TRP A 42 4.98 15.00 -9.91
N ASP A 43 6.18 14.75 -10.42
CA ASP A 43 6.55 13.50 -11.09
C ASP A 43 7.22 12.46 -10.16
N GLY A 44 7.04 12.57 -8.84
CA GLY A 44 7.76 11.69 -7.90
C GLY A 44 7.31 11.64 -6.44
N ALA A 45 6.19 12.27 -6.08
CA ALA A 45 5.65 12.23 -4.71
C ALA A 45 4.72 11.02 -4.44
N VAL A 46 4.55 10.11 -5.41
CA VAL A 46 3.77 8.89 -5.23
C VAL A 46 4.67 7.83 -4.59
N PHE A 47 4.70 7.84 -3.26
CA PHE A 47 5.19 6.77 -2.38
C PHE A 47 6.59 6.23 -2.70
N ARG A 48 7.61 6.78 -2.02
CA ARG A 48 8.82 6.00 -1.78
C ARG A 48 8.45 4.84 -0.86
N THR A 49 8.08 3.70 -1.42
CA THR A 49 7.78 2.50 -0.64
C THR A 49 8.99 2.13 0.22
N PRO A 50 8.93 2.20 1.55
CA PRO A 50 9.86 1.47 2.38
C PRO A 50 9.43 0.01 2.27
N SER A 51 10.25 -0.79 1.58
CA SER A 51 10.08 -2.22 1.26
C SER A 51 9.44 -2.54 -0.11
N ALA A 52 10.25 -2.35 -1.14
CA ALA A 52 10.03 -2.90 -2.48
C ALA A 52 9.75 -4.42 -2.52
N LEU A 53 10.14 -5.17 -1.50
CA LEU A 53 9.87 -6.60 -1.42
C LEU A 53 9.38 -6.94 -0.01
N GLY A 54 8.07 -6.77 0.21
CA GLY A 54 7.38 -7.48 1.28
C GLY A 54 7.71 -8.98 1.21
N ALA A 55 7.66 -9.67 2.34
CA ALA A 55 8.08 -11.06 2.44
C ALA A 55 7.46 -11.95 1.33
N VAL A 56 8.30 -12.35 0.37
CA VAL A 56 7.88 -13.17 -0.76
C VAL A 56 7.90 -14.63 -0.35
N GLY A 57 6.77 -15.03 0.20
CA GLY A 57 6.17 -16.33 -0.04
C GLY A 57 6.61 -17.49 0.85
N VAL A 58 5.68 -18.42 0.95
CA VAL A 58 5.85 -19.77 1.48
C VAL A 58 5.97 -20.66 0.24
N ALA A 59 7.10 -21.34 0.07
CA ALA A 59 7.23 -22.39 -0.94
C ALA A 59 7.90 -23.63 -0.34
N ARG A 60 7.16 -24.73 -0.33
CA ARG A 60 7.76 -26.07 -0.37
C ARG A 60 8.11 -26.38 -1.82
N SER A 61 9.40 -26.33 -2.15
CA SER A 61 9.94 -27.16 -3.24
C SER A 61 10.02 -28.62 -2.73
N PRO A 62 9.68 -29.64 -3.55
CA PRO A 62 9.78 -31.05 -3.16
C PRO A 62 11.18 -31.52 -2.72
N GLU A 63 12.23 -30.73 -2.99
CA GLU A 63 13.62 -31.21 -2.91
C GLU A 63 14.39 -30.86 -1.63
N THR A 64 13.87 -29.99 -0.76
CA THR A 64 14.59 -29.55 0.46
C THR A 64 13.86 -29.94 1.75
N ARG A 65 13.96 -31.23 2.10
CA ARG A 65 13.60 -31.71 3.44
C ARG A 65 14.75 -31.42 4.41
N TRP A 66 14.59 -30.45 5.31
CA TRP A 66 15.56 -30.22 6.40
C TRP A 66 15.53 -31.40 7.39
N PRO A 67 16.66 -32.05 7.69
CA PRO A 67 16.71 -33.05 8.74
C PRO A 67 16.75 -32.35 10.10
N GLY A 68 15.65 -32.40 10.87
CA GLY A 68 15.72 -32.20 12.33
C GLY A 68 14.77 -31.19 12.98
N ARG A 69 13.85 -30.51 12.28
CA ARG A 69 12.77 -29.74 12.94
C ARG A 69 11.47 -30.54 12.93
N LYS A 70 11.10 -31.04 14.11
CA LYS A 70 9.80 -31.66 14.40
C LYS A 70 9.06 -30.78 15.41
N ASP A 71 8.73 -29.56 15.03
CA ASP A 71 7.74 -28.77 15.76
C ASP A 71 6.64 -28.41 14.77
N ALA A 72 5.44 -28.93 15.00
CA ALA A 72 4.25 -28.52 14.28
C ALA A 72 3.94 -27.09 14.71
N GLY A 73 4.20 -26.11 13.84
CA GLY A 73 3.88 -24.70 14.15
C GLY A 73 4.56 -23.65 13.27
N ASP A 74 5.74 -23.91 12.69
CA ASP A 74 6.46 -22.90 11.92
C ASP A 74 6.20 -23.04 10.41
N LEU A 75 5.40 -22.13 9.85
CA LEU A 75 5.26 -21.94 8.41
C LEU A 75 6.53 -21.25 7.86
N PRO A 76 7.32 -21.89 6.98
CA PRO A 76 8.53 -21.27 6.46
C PRO A 76 8.16 -20.12 5.49
N VAL A 77 8.61 -18.91 5.80
CA VAL A 77 8.42 -17.71 4.97
C VAL A 77 9.77 -17.22 4.49
N ASP A 78 9.92 -17.04 3.19
CA ASP A 78 11.10 -16.40 2.61
C ASP A 78 10.88 -14.88 2.53
N SER A 79 11.82 -14.10 3.08
CA SER A 79 11.79 -12.63 3.08
C SER A 79 13.05 -12.09 2.43
N TYR A 80 12.84 -11.28 1.39
CA TYR A 80 13.88 -10.75 0.50
C TYR A 80 14.11 -9.25 0.65
N GLY A 81 13.10 -8.52 1.13
CA GLY A 81 13.26 -7.10 1.44
C GLY A 81 14.12 -6.88 2.68
N LYS A 82 14.40 -5.61 2.97
CA LYS A 82 15.18 -5.20 4.16
C LYS A 82 14.52 -5.62 5.48
N CYS A 83 13.20 -5.80 5.47
CA CYS A 83 12.41 -6.18 6.62
C CYS A 83 12.43 -7.69 6.83
N LEU A 84 12.87 -8.13 8.02
CA LEU A 84 12.85 -9.55 8.41
C LEU A 84 13.62 -10.42 7.40
N GLN A 85 14.63 -9.83 6.74
CA GLN A 85 15.35 -10.45 5.65
C GLN A 85 15.96 -11.76 6.11
N ASN A 86 15.61 -12.83 5.42
CA ASN A 86 16.17 -14.16 5.67
C ASN A 86 16.66 -14.87 4.40
N ARG A 87 16.44 -14.24 3.23
CA ARG A 87 16.95 -14.64 1.93
C ARG A 87 17.57 -13.46 1.18
N GLU A 88 18.45 -13.80 0.26
CA GLU A 88 19.01 -12.87 -0.71
C GLU A 88 18.30 -13.03 -2.06
N LEU A 89 18.10 -11.91 -2.74
CA LEU A 89 17.62 -11.93 -4.12
C LEU A 89 18.65 -12.60 -5.03
N PRO A 90 18.19 -13.31 -6.09
CA PRO A 90 19.09 -14.10 -6.94
C PRO A 90 20.04 -13.24 -7.76
N THR A 91 19.69 -11.97 -8.01
CA THR A 91 20.52 -11.03 -8.77
C THR A 91 20.54 -9.65 -8.08
N PRO A 92 21.65 -8.90 -8.19
CA PRO A 92 21.73 -7.53 -7.69
C PRO A 92 20.72 -6.59 -8.36
N ARG A 93 20.34 -6.87 -9.62
CA ARG A 93 19.36 -6.07 -10.36
C ARG A 93 18.01 -6.01 -9.66
N LEU A 94 17.57 -7.12 -9.06
CA LEU A 94 16.31 -7.18 -8.32
C LEU A 94 16.36 -6.42 -6.99
N GLN A 95 17.55 -6.01 -6.51
CA GLN A 95 17.66 -5.14 -5.34
C GLN A 95 17.25 -3.69 -5.66
N ASP A 96 17.18 -3.32 -6.95
CA ASP A 96 16.69 -2.03 -7.40
C ASP A 96 15.18 -1.92 -7.15
N THR A 97 14.80 -0.90 -6.39
CA THR A 97 13.40 -0.60 -6.07
C THR A 97 12.54 -0.37 -7.32
N ALA A 98 13.11 0.15 -8.41
CA ALA A 98 12.36 0.36 -9.66
C ALA A 98 11.89 -0.96 -10.28
N THR A 99 12.66 -2.04 -10.13
CA THR A 99 12.23 -3.38 -10.59
C THR A 99 11.05 -3.90 -9.79
N ALA A 100 10.92 -3.47 -8.53
CA ALA A 100 9.92 -3.96 -7.60
C ALA A 100 8.59 -3.18 -7.63
N THR A 101 8.60 -1.95 -8.13
CA THR A 101 7.39 -1.14 -8.35
C THR A 101 6.79 -1.36 -9.74
N THR A 102 7.53 -2.03 -10.64
CA THR A 102 7.09 -2.30 -12.02
C THR A 102 6.80 -3.78 -12.24
N GLU A 103 6.24 -4.11 -13.40
CA GLU A 103 6.03 -5.50 -13.87
C GLU A 103 7.30 -6.04 -14.56
N ASP A 104 8.46 -5.95 -13.90
CA ASP A 104 9.74 -6.41 -14.45
C ASP A 104 9.71 -7.94 -14.71
N PRO A 105 10.03 -8.42 -15.93
CA PRO A 105 9.90 -9.84 -16.27
C PRO A 105 10.76 -10.79 -15.41
N GLU A 106 11.95 -10.38 -14.97
CA GLU A 106 12.79 -11.22 -14.11
C GLU A 106 12.20 -11.32 -12.71
N LEU A 107 11.70 -10.20 -12.18
CA LEU A 107 10.99 -10.20 -10.91
C LEU A 107 9.76 -11.09 -10.99
N LEU A 108 8.90 -10.90 -11.98
CA LEU A 108 7.67 -11.68 -12.16
C LEU A 108 7.99 -13.18 -12.29
N ALA A 109 9.01 -13.55 -13.08
CA ALA A 109 9.45 -14.94 -13.19
C ALA A 109 9.93 -15.50 -11.84
N PHE A 110 10.69 -14.71 -11.08
CA PHE A 110 11.18 -15.10 -9.76
C PHE A 110 10.04 -15.32 -8.75
N LEU A 111 9.09 -14.37 -8.69
CA LEU A 111 7.94 -14.38 -7.79
C LEU A 111 6.94 -15.49 -8.13
N SER A 112 6.78 -15.84 -9.41
CA SER A 112 5.84 -16.88 -9.89
C SER A 112 6.08 -18.28 -9.31
N ARG A 113 7.25 -18.49 -8.68
CA ARG A 113 7.63 -19.76 -8.03
C ARG A 113 6.99 -19.96 -6.67
N TYR A 114 6.32 -18.93 -6.12
CA TYR A 114 5.65 -18.96 -4.83
C TYR A 114 4.14 -19.13 -4.97
N LYS A 115 3.55 -20.01 -4.16
CA LYS A 115 2.09 -20.25 -4.12
C LYS A 115 1.34 -19.11 -3.41
N PHE A 116 1.97 -18.52 -2.39
CA PHE A 116 1.39 -17.46 -1.57
C PHE A 116 2.30 -16.25 -1.55
N HIS A 117 1.73 -15.04 -1.50
CA HIS A 117 2.49 -13.80 -1.32
C HIS A 117 1.90 -13.02 -0.15
N LEU A 118 2.74 -12.54 0.77
CA LEU A 118 2.30 -11.63 1.84
C LEU A 118 2.11 -10.23 1.22
N ALA A 119 0.85 -9.86 0.96
CA ALA A 119 0.43 -8.65 0.29
C ALA A 119 -0.07 -7.63 1.32
N LEU A 120 0.84 -7.08 2.12
CA LEU A 120 0.50 -6.10 3.15
C LEU A 120 0.71 -4.70 2.60
N GLU A 121 -0.34 -3.88 2.65
CA GLU A 121 -0.23 -2.46 2.38
C GLU A 121 0.46 -1.74 3.53
N ASN A 122 1.02 -0.58 3.22
CA ASN A 122 1.72 0.22 4.23
C ASN A 122 0.77 0.86 5.24
N ALA A 123 -0.51 1.03 4.86
CA ALA A 123 -1.57 1.60 5.67
C ALA A 123 -2.89 0.87 5.39
N ILE A 124 -3.81 0.91 6.36
CA ILE A 124 -5.16 0.35 6.25
C ILE A 124 -6.09 1.52 5.93
N CYS A 125 -6.48 1.63 4.66
CA CYS A 125 -7.29 2.74 4.17
C CYS A 125 -8.27 2.27 3.11
N ASP A 126 -9.47 2.83 3.10
CA ASP A 126 -10.42 2.58 2.02
C ASP A 126 -9.79 2.89 0.65
N ASP A 127 -10.05 1.99 -0.29
CA ASP A 127 -9.58 2.03 -1.68
C ASP A 127 -8.05 1.99 -1.90
N TYR A 128 -7.23 1.92 -0.83
CA TYR A 128 -5.77 1.75 -0.93
C TYR A 128 -5.38 0.30 -1.23
N MET A 129 -5.43 -0.06 -2.52
CA MET A 129 -5.07 -1.36 -3.06
C MET A 129 -4.02 -1.21 -4.15
N THR A 130 -2.80 -1.68 -3.89
CA THR A 130 -1.64 -1.42 -4.75
C THR A 130 -1.19 -2.67 -5.52
N GLU A 131 -0.05 -2.59 -6.21
CA GLU A 131 0.57 -3.70 -6.92
C GLU A 131 0.77 -4.94 -6.03
N LYS A 132 0.91 -4.75 -4.70
CA LYS A 132 1.10 -5.84 -3.73
C LYS A 132 -0.05 -6.84 -3.75
N LEU A 133 -1.27 -6.35 -3.90
CA LEU A 133 -2.47 -7.18 -4.04
C LEU A 133 -2.55 -7.83 -5.43
N TRP A 134 -2.39 -7.02 -6.48
CA TRP A 134 -2.72 -7.44 -7.85
C TRP A 134 -1.65 -8.34 -8.48
N ARG A 135 -0.37 -8.13 -8.15
CA ARG A 135 0.75 -8.89 -8.71
C ARG A 135 0.67 -10.40 -8.46
N PRO A 136 0.47 -10.90 -7.22
CA PRO A 136 0.27 -12.34 -7.00
C PRO A 136 -0.90 -12.90 -7.80
N MET A 137 -2.01 -12.16 -7.90
CA MET A 137 -3.16 -12.60 -8.69
C MET A 137 -2.80 -12.75 -10.17
N HIS A 138 -2.10 -11.77 -10.74
CA HIS A 138 -1.57 -11.84 -12.11
C HIS A 138 -0.69 -13.09 -12.31
N LEU A 139 0.21 -13.37 -11.36
CA LEU A 139 1.15 -14.50 -11.39
C LEU A 139 0.52 -15.87 -11.13
N GLY A 140 -0.72 -15.95 -10.65
CA GLY A 140 -1.35 -17.23 -10.29
C GLY A 140 -0.97 -17.73 -8.89
N ALA A 141 -0.52 -16.81 -8.04
CA ALA A 141 -0.37 -16.99 -6.62
C ALA A 141 -1.59 -16.45 -5.86
N VAL A 142 -1.75 -16.89 -4.62
CA VAL A 142 -2.79 -16.42 -3.72
C VAL A 142 -2.23 -15.30 -2.84
N PRO A 143 -2.80 -14.08 -2.90
CA PRO A 143 -2.43 -13.00 -1.99
C PRO A 143 -2.94 -13.30 -0.57
N VAL A 144 -2.05 -13.15 0.41
CA VAL A 144 -2.39 -13.09 1.84
C VAL A 144 -2.38 -11.60 2.22
N TYR A 145 -3.57 -11.00 2.20
CA TYR A 145 -3.75 -9.56 2.11
C TYR A 145 -4.14 -8.91 3.44
N ARG A 146 -3.60 -7.71 3.66
CA ARG A 146 -4.08 -6.74 4.66
C ARG A 146 -3.81 -5.34 4.17
N GLY A 147 -4.85 -4.50 4.16
CA GLY A 147 -4.78 -3.16 3.57
C GLY A 147 -6.17 -2.54 3.56
N SER A 148 -6.74 -2.28 2.38
CA SER A 148 -8.05 -1.67 2.26
C SER A 148 -9.19 -2.51 2.85
N PRO A 149 -10.03 -1.93 3.73
CA PRO A 149 -11.29 -2.55 4.16
C PRO A 149 -12.27 -2.79 2.99
N SER A 150 -12.22 -1.97 1.94
CA SER A 150 -13.08 -2.09 0.74
C SER A 150 -12.61 -3.18 -0.24
N VAL A 151 -11.52 -3.89 0.03
CA VAL A 151 -10.91 -4.86 -0.91
C VAL A 151 -11.89 -5.93 -1.41
N ARG A 152 -12.82 -6.38 -0.56
CA ARG A 152 -13.82 -7.40 -0.90
C ARG A 152 -14.73 -6.99 -2.05
N ASP A 153 -15.00 -5.69 -2.19
CA ASP A 153 -15.87 -5.16 -3.25
C ASP A 153 -15.24 -5.31 -4.63
N TRP A 154 -13.91 -5.40 -4.69
CA TRP A 154 -13.13 -5.40 -5.93
C TRP A 154 -12.55 -6.77 -6.29
N MET A 155 -12.72 -7.77 -5.44
CA MET A 155 -12.24 -9.12 -5.73
C MET A 155 -13.09 -9.83 -6.78
N PRO A 156 -12.49 -10.68 -7.65
CA PRO A 156 -13.24 -11.42 -8.66
C PRO A 156 -14.41 -12.25 -8.10
N ASN A 157 -14.25 -12.77 -6.89
CA ASN A 157 -15.24 -13.49 -6.12
C ASN A 157 -14.80 -13.52 -4.63
N ASN A 158 -15.58 -14.17 -3.76
CA ASN A 158 -15.28 -14.27 -2.33
C ASN A 158 -14.11 -15.22 -1.97
N HIS A 159 -13.44 -15.78 -2.97
CA HIS A 159 -12.48 -16.86 -2.82
C HIS A 159 -11.30 -16.66 -3.80
N SER A 160 -10.67 -15.49 -3.74
CA SER A 160 -9.49 -15.15 -4.56
C SER A 160 -8.29 -14.66 -3.76
N ILE A 161 -8.50 -14.29 -2.49
CA ILE A 161 -7.49 -13.79 -1.55
C ILE A 161 -7.73 -14.35 -0.15
N ILE A 162 -6.69 -14.39 0.66
CA ILE A 162 -6.76 -14.72 2.09
C ILE A 162 -6.64 -13.41 2.86
N LEU A 163 -7.69 -13.01 3.57
CA LEU A 163 -7.67 -11.80 4.40
C LEU A 163 -7.11 -12.13 5.78
N ILE A 164 -6.05 -11.43 6.18
CA ILE A 164 -5.39 -11.66 7.48
C ILE A 164 -6.37 -11.41 8.63
N ASP A 165 -7.23 -10.39 8.51
CA ASP A 165 -8.17 -9.99 9.56
C ASP A 165 -9.35 -10.98 9.74
N ASP A 166 -9.49 -11.99 8.86
CA ASP A 166 -10.46 -13.08 9.03
C ASP A 166 -10.01 -14.13 10.06
N PHE A 167 -8.77 -14.06 10.55
CA PHE A 167 -8.19 -15.04 11.46
C PHE A 167 -8.01 -14.47 12.87
N GLU A 168 -8.38 -15.27 13.88
CA GLU A 168 -8.25 -14.90 15.29
C GLU A 168 -6.78 -14.69 15.73
N SER A 169 -5.83 -15.30 15.02
CA SER A 169 -4.42 -15.15 15.31
C SER A 169 -3.52 -15.48 14.10
N PRO A 170 -2.26 -15.00 14.12
CA PRO A 170 -1.28 -15.35 13.09
C PRO A 170 -1.01 -16.86 13.03
N GLN A 171 -1.13 -17.58 14.14
CA GLN A 171 -1.00 -19.04 14.18
C GLN A 171 -2.15 -19.71 13.42
N LYS A 172 -3.39 -19.22 13.55
CA LYS A 172 -4.53 -19.74 12.78
C LYS A 172 -4.41 -19.48 11.28
N LEU A 173 -3.92 -18.30 10.91
CA LEU A 173 -3.57 -18.01 9.53
C LEU A 173 -2.49 -18.99 9.02
N ALA A 174 -1.43 -19.24 9.81
CA ALA A 174 -0.37 -20.16 9.42
C ALA A 174 -0.84 -21.62 9.27
N GLU A 175 -1.68 -22.10 10.19
CA GLU A 175 -2.35 -23.41 10.08
C GLU A 175 -3.19 -23.52 8.79
N PHE A 176 -3.91 -22.46 8.45
CA PHE A 176 -4.74 -22.41 7.25
C PHE A 176 -3.91 -22.42 5.95
N ILE A 177 -2.84 -21.64 5.89
CA ILE A 177 -1.93 -21.64 4.75
C ILE A 177 -1.25 -23.01 4.59
N ASP A 178 -0.81 -23.64 5.67
CA ASP A 178 -0.23 -25.00 5.63
C ASP A 178 -1.24 -26.06 5.18
N PHE A 179 -2.52 -25.91 5.55
CA PHE A 179 -3.61 -26.74 5.01
C PHE A 179 -3.77 -26.57 3.50
N LEU A 180 -3.84 -25.33 3.00
CA LEU A 180 -3.94 -25.06 1.57
C LEU A 180 -2.70 -25.51 0.80
N ASP A 181 -1.51 -25.36 1.38
CA ASP A 181 -0.26 -25.81 0.73
C ASP A 181 -0.25 -27.32 0.50
N LYS A 182 -0.82 -28.09 1.43
CA LYS A 182 -0.90 -29.56 1.36
C LYS A 182 -2.11 -30.08 0.59
N ASN A 183 -3.02 -29.21 0.16
CA ASN A 183 -4.26 -29.60 -0.49
C ASN A 183 -4.46 -28.79 -1.79
N ASP A 184 -3.96 -29.36 -2.89
CA ASP A 184 -4.02 -28.72 -4.20
C ASP A 184 -5.45 -28.45 -4.66
N GLU A 185 -6.43 -29.31 -4.34
CA GLU A 185 -7.83 -29.07 -4.69
C GLU A 185 -8.39 -27.83 -4.00
N GLU A 186 -8.10 -27.65 -2.71
CA GLU A 186 -8.51 -26.45 -1.96
C GLU A 186 -7.75 -25.21 -2.41
N TYR A 187 -6.45 -25.31 -2.67
CA TYR A 187 -5.66 -24.21 -3.24
C TYR A 187 -6.21 -23.75 -4.59
N MET A 188 -6.54 -24.68 -5.49
CA MET A 188 -7.01 -24.35 -6.84
C MET A 188 -8.36 -23.60 -6.84
N LYS A 189 -9.17 -23.73 -5.79
CA LYS A 189 -10.39 -22.91 -5.63
C LYS A 189 -10.06 -21.42 -5.59
N TYR A 190 -8.94 -21.02 -4.97
CA TYR A 190 -8.51 -19.62 -4.91
C TYR A 190 -8.14 -19.04 -6.29
N LEU A 191 -7.87 -19.90 -7.27
CA LEU A 191 -7.52 -19.51 -8.63
C LEU A 191 -8.68 -19.72 -9.62
N ALA A 192 -9.87 -20.12 -9.13
CA ALA A 192 -11.02 -20.40 -9.97
C ALA A 192 -11.44 -19.20 -10.83
N TYR A 193 -11.20 -17.97 -10.37
CA TYR A 193 -11.48 -16.75 -11.13
C TYR A 193 -10.73 -16.65 -12.46
N LYS A 194 -9.62 -17.39 -12.64
CA LYS A 194 -8.88 -17.46 -13.90
C LYS A 194 -9.56 -18.31 -14.96
N GLN A 195 -10.55 -19.13 -14.58
CA GLN A 195 -11.33 -19.92 -15.53
C GLN A 195 -12.46 -19.08 -16.14
N PRO A 196 -12.91 -19.39 -17.37
CA PRO A 196 -14.06 -18.73 -17.96
C PRO A 196 -15.28 -18.77 -17.01
N GLY A 197 -15.86 -17.60 -16.72
CA GLY A 197 -16.99 -17.47 -15.80
C GLY A 197 -16.63 -17.53 -14.31
N GLY A 198 -15.34 -17.57 -13.95
CA GLY A 198 -14.90 -17.60 -12.54
C GLY A 198 -15.01 -16.27 -11.79
N ILE A 199 -15.22 -15.16 -12.52
CA ILE A 199 -15.51 -13.84 -11.95
C ILE A 199 -17.02 -13.77 -11.72
N THR A 200 -17.44 -13.75 -10.45
CA THR A 200 -18.85 -13.79 -10.06
C THR A 200 -19.31 -12.52 -9.34
N ASN A 201 -18.38 -11.66 -8.93
CA ASN A 201 -18.68 -10.37 -8.33
C ASN A 201 -19.40 -9.46 -9.34
N GLN A 202 -20.70 -9.23 -9.12
CA GLN A 202 -21.53 -8.42 -10.01
C GLN A 202 -21.16 -6.95 -9.98
N PHE A 203 -20.79 -6.41 -8.81
CA PHE A 203 -20.33 -5.03 -8.70
C PHE A 203 -19.10 -4.80 -9.59
N LEU A 204 -18.10 -5.67 -9.49
CA LEU A 204 -16.90 -5.59 -10.33
C LEU A 204 -17.25 -5.69 -11.83
N LEU A 205 -18.08 -6.67 -12.22
CA LEU A 205 -18.47 -6.87 -13.61
C LEU A 205 -19.23 -5.66 -14.17
N ASP A 206 -20.16 -5.10 -13.40
CA ASP A 206 -20.93 -3.93 -13.80
C ASP A 206 -20.02 -2.71 -13.93
N ARG A 207 -19.08 -2.51 -12.99
CA ARG A 207 -18.12 -1.40 -13.06
C ARG A 207 -17.19 -1.52 -14.25
N LEU A 208 -16.68 -2.72 -14.56
CA LEU A 208 -15.83 -2.94 -15.73
C LEU A 208 -16.60 -2.76 -17.05
N LYS A 209 -17.87 -3.14 -17.11
CA LYS A 209 -18.70 -3.02 -18.31
C LYS A 209 -19.08 -1.58 -18.64
N HIS A 210 -19.37 -0.77 -17.63
CA HIS A 210 -19.83 0.62 -17.81
C HIS A 210 -18.70 1.64 -17.71
N ARG A 211 -17.46 1.20 -17.53
CA ARG A 211 -16.29 2.09 -17.50
C ARG A 211 -16.07 2.73 -18.86
N GLU A 212 -15.93 4.05 -18.87
CA GLU A 212 -15.78 4.84 -20.11
C GLU A 212 -14.34 4.91 -20.62
N TRP A 213 -13.37 4.55 -19.79
CA TRP A 213 -11.95 4.50 -20.13
C TRP A 213 -11.43 3.05 -20.28
N GLY A 214 -10.44 2.88 -21.15
CA GLY A 214 -9.79 1.61 -21.44
C GLY A 214 -8.58 1.36 -20.55
N VAL A 215 -8.28 0.08 -20.29
CA VAL A 215 -6.97 -0.36 -19.79
C VAL A 215 -6.30 -1.07 -20.95
N ASN A 216 -5.20 -0.51 -21.46
CA ASN A 216 -4.48 -1.03 -22.63
C ASN A 216 -5.34 -1.13 -23.91
N ASP A 217 -6.39 -0.32 -24.02
CA ASP A 217 -7.18 -0.19 -25.25
C ASP A 217 -6.87 1.15 -25.93
N PRO A 218 -6.14 1.16 -27.06
CA PRO A 218 -5.78 2.40 -27.76
C PRO A 218 -6.98 3.10 -28.42
N LEU A 219 -8.15 2.45 -28.48
CA LEU A 219 -9.38 3.04 -29.04
C LEU A 219 -10.23 3.76 -27.99
N LEU A 220 -9.90 3.60 -26.70
CA LEU A 220 -10.62 4.24 -25.60
C LEU A 220 -9.73 5.28 -24.90
N PRO A 221 -10.34 6.29 -24.24
CA PRO A 221 -9.60 7.19 -23.36
C PRO A 221 -8.86 6.41 -22.28
N ASN A 222 -7.69 6.87 -21.85
CA ASN A 222 -7.03 6.30 -20.67
C ASN A 222 -7.74 6.79 -19.38
N TYR A 223 -7.33 6.24 -18.23
CA TYR A 223 -7.94 6.57 -16.94
C TYR A 223 -7.78 8.05 -16.55
N LEU A 224 -6.68 8.72 -16.97
CA LEU A 224 -6.48 10.15 -16.74
C LEU A 224 -7.49 10.96 -17.54
N ASN A 225 -7.66 10.64 -18.83
CA ASN A 225 -8.66 11.32 -19.65
C ASN A 225 -10.08 11.07 -19.14
N GLY A 226 -10.37 9.85 -18.68
CA GLY A 226 -11.64 9.55 -18.04
C GLY A 226 -11.88 10.41 -16.79
N PHE A 227 -10.86 10.59 -15.96
CA PHE A 227 -10.93 11.46 -14.79
C PHE A 227 -11.07 12.95 -15.16
N GLU A 228 -10.31 13.42 -16.14
CA GLU A 228 -10.40 14.80 -16.65
C GLU A 228 -11.80 15.10 -17.19
N CYS A 229 -12.37 14.19 -17.99
CA CYS A 229 -13.74 14.31 -18.49
C CYS A 229 -14.75 14.31 -17.34
N PHE A 230 -14.61 13.39 -16.37
CA PHE A 230 -15.46 13.34 -15.19
C PHE A 230 -15.47 14.68 -14.44
N VAL A 231 -14.30 15.27 -14.18
CA VAL A 231 -14.19 16.58 -13.50
C VAL A 231 -14.82 17.68 -14.34
N CYS A 232 -14.51 17.72 -15.65
CA CYS A 232 -15.08 18.72 -16.56
C CYS A 232 -16.59 18.67 -16.63
N ASP A 233 -17.18 17.47 -16.77
CA ASP A 233 -18.62 17.28 -16.91
C ASP A 233 -19.36 17.73 -15.64
N HIS A 234 -18.81 17.42 -14.46
CA HIS A 234 -19.39 17.85 -13.18
C HIS A 234 -19.27 19.37 -12.99
N GLU A 235 -18.15 19.98 -13.39
CA GLU A 235 -17.98 21.42 -13.29
C GLU A 235 -18.88 22.18 -14.28
N LEU A 236 -19.02 21.68 -15.51
CA LEU A 236 -19.96 22.23 -16.49
C LEU A 236 -21.41 22.15 -15.99
N ALA A 237 -21.82 20.99 -15.45
CA ALA A 237 -23.14 20.83 -14.88
C ALA A 237 -23.39 21.80 -13.70
N ARG A 238 -22.38 21.99 -12.84
CA ARG A 238 -22.44 22.95 -11.73
C ARG A 238 -22.62 24.39 -12.26
N LEU A 239 -21.81 24.81 -13.24
CA LEU A 239 -21.89 26.14 -13.84
C LEU A 239 -23.22 26.39 -14.56
N GLU A 240 -23.79 25.38 -15.23
CA GLU A 240 -25.12 25.48 -15.85
C GLU A 240 -26.21 25.66 -14.79
N ALA A 241 -26.14 24.91 -13.68
CA ALA A 241 -27.05 25.04 -12.57
C ALA A 241 -26.95 26.42 -11.89
N GLU A 242 -25.75 26.97 -11.73
CA GLU A 242 -25.55 28.34 -11.22
C GLU A 242 -26.22 29.38 -12.13
N LYS A 243 -25.98 29.31 -13.44
CA LYS A 243 -26.61 30.22 -14.42
C LYS A 243 -28.14 30.12 -14.40
N ALA A 244 -28.67 28.90 -14.27
CA ALA A 244 -30.12 28.68 -14.19
C ALA A 244 -30.72 29.26 -12.90
N HIS A 245 -30.01 29.14 -11.77
CA HIS A 245 -30.39 29.79 -10.51
C HIS A 245 -30.35 31.32 -10.64
N GLU A 246 -29.27 31.89 -11.18
CA GLU A 246 -29.15 33.35 -11.39
C GLU A 246 -30.26 33.91 -12.28
N ALA A 247 -30.67 33.16 -13.31
CA ALA A 247 -31.73 33.57 -14.22
C ALA A 247 -33.13 33.54 -13.58
N ALA A 248 -33.39 32.63 -12.64
CA ALA A 248 -34.68 32.49 -11.95
C ALA A 248 -34.53 32.02 -10.48
N PRO A 249 -34.06 32.89 -9.56
CA PRO A 249 -33.70 32.47 -8.19
C PRO A 249 -34.87 31.96 -7.35
N GLY A 250 -36.11 32.32 -7.72
CA GLY A 250 -37.33 31.91 -7.03
C GLY A 250 -37.88 30.54 -7.48
N ASP A 251 -37.50 30.09 -8.67
CA ASP A 251 -38.03 28.86 -9.28
C ASP A 251 -36.96 27.75 -9.36
N THR A 252 -35.68 28.13 -9.44
CA THR A 252 -34.54 27.21 -9.52
C THR A 252 -33.71 27.32 -8.25
N PRO A 253 -33.44 26.24 -7.50
CA PRO A 253 -32.54 26.29 -6.34
C PRO A 253 -31.08 26.50 -6.76
N ALA A 254 -30.28 27.09 -5.88
CA ALA A 254 -28.83 27.13 -6.06
C ALA A 254 -28.25 25.71 -6.06
N PRO A 255 -27.21 25.42 -6.86
CA PRO A 255 -26.56 24.11 -6.83
C PRO A 255 -25.96 23.84 -5.44
N GLU A 256 -25.96 22.57 -5.04
CA GLU A 256 -25.36 22.19 -3.76
C GLU A 256 -23.84 22.42 -3.81
N PRO A 257 -23.25 23.04 -2.76
CA PRO A 257 -21.82 23.18 -2.67
C PRO A 257 -21.16 21.82 -2.38
N HIS A 258 -20.32 21.36 -3.29
CA HIS A 258 -19.49 20.17 -3.10
C HIS A 258 -18.18 20.55 -2.40
N ILE A 259 -18.24 20.75 -1.08
CA ILE A 259 -17.07 21.02 -0.25
C ILE A 259 -16.64 19.72 0.41
N ALA A 260 -15.44 19.26 0.05
CA ALA A 260 -14.80 18.13 0.72
C ALA A 260 -14.75 18.39 2.22
N GLN A 261 -15.26 17.43 3.00
CA GLN A 261 -15.13 17.46 4.45
C GLN A 261 -13.73 16.99 4.86
N PRO A 262 -13.27 17.29 6.08
CA PRO A 262 -12.03 16.71 6.61
C PRO A 262 -12.01 15.17 6.54
N SER A 263 -13.19 14.54 6.57
CA SER A 263 -13.34 13.09 6.45
C SER A 263 -13.30 12.56 5.02
N HIS A 264 -13.24 13.43 4.01
CA HIS A 264 -13.26 13.06 2.59
C HIS A 264 -11.85 12.56 2.21
N MET A 265 -11.68 11.24 2.17
CA MET A 265 -10.39 10.52 2.06
C MET A 265 -9.62 10.39 3.40
N ASP A 266 -10.32 10.37 4.54
CA ASP A 266 -9.66 10.20 5.83
C ASP A 266 -9.22 8.74 6.03
N CYS A 267 -7.94 8.51 5.72
CA CYS A 267 -7.20 7.36 6.17
C CYS A 267 -6.95 7.48 7.68
N PRO A 268 -7.17 6.43 8.50
CA PRO A 268 -6.66 6.46 9.86
C PRO A 268 -5.13 6.63 9.84
N VAL A 269 -4.60 7.30 10.87
CA VAL A 269 -3.16 7.41 11.09
C VAL A 269 -2.54 6.00 11.00
N PRO A 270 -1.41 5.83 10.28
CA PRO A 270 -0.79 4.52 10.13
C PRO A 270 -0.50 3.90 11.50
N THR A 271 -0.87 2.63 11.64
CA THR A 271 -0.59 1.82 12.83
C THR A 271 0.28 0.63 12.43
N PRO A 272 1.16 0.12 13.31
CA PRO A 272 1.87 -1.10 13.02
C PRO A 272 0.87 -2.25 12.76
N GLY A 273 1.21 -3.12 11.82
CA GLY A 273 0.44 -4.33 11.55
C GLY A 273 0.35 -5.28 12.75
N PHE A 274 1.23 -5.17 13.74
CA PHE A 274 1.15 -5.94 14.97
C PHE A 274 1.85 -5.22 16.12
N GLY A 275 1.31 -5.32 17.33
CA GLY A 275 1.81 -4.61 18.52
C GLY A 275 1.24 -3.20 18.66
N SER A 276 1.69 -2.48 19.69
CA SER A 276 1.34 -1.05 19.88
C SER A 276 2.37 -0.15 19.20
N VAL A 277 1.93 1.04 18.74
CA VAL A 277 2.85 2.12 18.32
C VAL A 277 3.84 2.46 19.43
N ASP A 278 3.43 2.35 20.70
CA ASP A 278 4.27 2.63 21.87
C ASP A 278 5.44 1.66 22.03
N GLU A 279 5.38 0.49 21.39
CA GLU A 279 6.44 -0.52 21.43
C GLU A 279 7.52 -0.26 20.37
N ILE A 280 7.26 0.66 19.43
CA ILE A 280 8.18 1.05 18.37
C ILE A 280 9.16 2.10 18.92
N PRO A 281 10.48 1.92 18.78
CA PRO A 281 11.47 2.92 19.20
C PRO A 281 11.22 4.29 18.56
N GLU A 282 11.48 5.38 19.28
CA GLU A 282 11.30 6.75 18.72
C GLU A 282 12.19 7.01 17.51
N SER A 283 13.40 6.45 17.49
CA SER A 283 14.34 6.56 16.37
C SER A 283 14.04 5.57 15.24
N ASP A 284 12.88 4.92 15.27
CA ASP A 284 12.48 3.98 14.26
C ASP A 284 12.07 4.74 12.99
N SER A 285 12.68 4.37 11.86
CA SER A 285 12.46 5.05 10.60
C SER A 285 11.00 4.97 10.13
N TRP A 286 10.23 3.97 10.56
CA TRP A 286 8.80 3.93 10.26
C TRP A 286 8.06 5.06 10.98
N LYS A 287 8.34 5.27 12.27
CA LYS A 287 7.70 6.32 13.07
C LYS A 287 8.09 7.72 12.59
N GLU A 288 9.37 7.92 12.25
CA GLU A 288 9.87 9.20 11.72
C GLU A 288 9.30 9.51 10.33
N MET A 289 9.29 8.52 9.42
CA MET A 289 8.93 8.73 8.01
C MET A 289 7.42 8.70 7.78
N TRP A 290 6.71 7.67 8.26
CA TRP A 290 5.30 7.49 7.90
C TRP A 290 4.38 8.49 8.55
N LEU A 291 4.66 8.90 9.79
CA LEU A 291 3.88 9.96 10.43
C LEU A 291 4.08 11.29 9.69
N GLN A 292 5.32 11.57 9.27
CA GLN A 292 5.62 12.76 8.48
C GLN A 292 4.92 12.71 7.12
N ASP A 293 5.05 11.61 6.37
CA ASP A 293 4.46 11.45 5.05
C ASP A 293 2.92 11.50 5.11
N TYR A 294 2.33 10.93 6.16
CA TYR A 294 0.88 10.98 6.39
C TYR A 294 0.38 12.42 6.55
N TRP A 295 1.08 13.26 7.33
CA TRP A 295 0.68 14.65 7.55
C TRP A 295 1.14 15.61 6.45
N GLN A 296 2.06 15.19 5.58
CA GLN A 296 2.70 16.07 4.59
C GLN A 296 1.68 16.83 3.73
N GLY A 297 0.69 16.15 3.16
CA GLY A 297 -0.31 16.80 2.31
C GLY A 297 -1.15 17.84 3.05
N LEU A 298 -1.50 17.56 4.32
CA LEU A 298 -2.22 18.50 5.17
C LEU A 298 -1.33 19.71 5.50
N ASP A 299 -0.08 19.48 5.90
CA ASP A 299 0.86 20.55 6.24
C ASP A 299 1.15 21.46 5.02
N GLN A 300 1.25 20.88 3.83
CA GLN A 300 1.37 21.64 2.58
C GLN A 300 0.11 22.46 2.29
N GLY A 301 -1.08 21.89 2.49
CA GLY A 301 -2.36 22.59 2.33
C GLY A 301 -2.52 23.76 3.32
N GLU A 302 -2.16 23.55 4.58
CA GLU A 302 -2.14 24.60 5.61
C GLU A 302 -1.11 25.69 5.27
N ALA A 303 0.06 25.32 4.76
CA ALA A 303 1.10 26.26 4.35
C ALA A 303 0.62 27.15 3.18
N LEU A 304 0.02 26.54 2.16
CA LEU A 304 -0.58 27.28 1.03
C LEU A 304 -1.70 28.21 1.50
N THR A 305 -2.56 27.73 2.39
CA THR A 305 -3.65 28.53 2.97
C THR A 305 -3.10 29.73 3.74
N ALA A 306 -2.05 29.54 4.54
CA ALA A 306 -1.39 30.61 5.26
C ALA A 306 -0.72 31.62 4.31
N MET A 307 -0.09 31.16 3.22
CA MET A 307 0.46 32.06 2.19
C MET A 307 -0.64 32.92 1.55
N ILE A 308 -1.77 32.31 1.17
CA ILE A 308 -2.91 33.02 0.58
C ILE A 308 -3.44 34.09 1.53
N HIS A 309 -3.64 33.76 2.82
CA HIS A 309 -4.13 34.73 3.81
C HIS A 309 -3.16 35.89 4.08
N ASN A 310 -1.86 35.68 3.86
CA ASN A 310 -0.83 36.71 4.02
C ASN A 310 -0.51 37.46 2.71
N ASN A 311 -1.26 37.21 1.63
CA ASN A 311 -0.95 37.71 0.28
C ASN A 311 0.51 37.42 -0.15
N GLU A 312 1.06 36.28 0.28
CA GLU A 312 2.42 35.88 -0.05
C GLU A 312 2.46 35.24 -1.44
N THR A 313 3.28 35.81 -2.33
CA THR A 313 3.40 35.36 -3.73
C THR A 313 4.78 34.79 -4.05
N GLN A 314 5.73 34.84 -3.11
CA GLN A 314 7.06 34.27 -3.32
C GLN A 314 7.06 32.77 -3.02
N GLU A 315 7.14 31.97 -4.07
CA GLU A 315 7.20 30.50 -3.99
C GLU A 315 8.26 29.99 -3.00
N ARG A 316 9.44 30.62 -2.96
CA ARG A 316 10.56 30.18 -2.07
C ARG A 316 10.20 30.20 -0.59
N LYS A 317 9.24 31.02 -0.17
CA LYS A 317 8.80 31.11 1.22
C LYS A 317 7.87 29.96 1.62
N PHE A 318 7.35 29.19 0.67
CA PHE A 318 6.53 28.02 0.96
C PHE A 318 7.18 27.09 2.00
N TRP A 319 8.48 26.86 1.87
CA TRP A 319 9.24 26.02 2.79
C TRP A 319 9.36 26.61 4.21
N ASP A 320 9.38 27.94 4.34
CA ASP A 320 9.37 28.59 5.66
C ASP A 320 8.02 28.38 6.35
N TYR A 321 6.91 28.57 5.62
CA TYR A 321 5.56 28.31 6.13
C TYR A 321 5.36 26.84 6.50
N LEU A 322 5.81 25.92 5.62
CA LEU A 322 5.74 24.48 5.87
C LEU A 322 6.55 24.08 7.10
N HIS A 323 7.76 24.63 7.26
CA HIS A 323 8.60 24.35 8.43
C HIS A 323 7.95 24.83 9.73
N GLU A 324 7.33 26.02 9.75
CA GLU A 324 6.61 26.51 10.92
C GLU A 324 5.42 25.62 11.30
N ILE A 325 4.66 25.12 10.33
CA ILE A 325 3.52 24.21 10.56
C ILE A 325 4.01 22.87 11.09
N PHE A 326 5.03 22.30 10.46
CA PHE A 326 5.67 21.06 10.89
C PHE A 326 6.14 21.13 12.36
N LEU A 327 6.83 22.19 12.74
CA LEU A 327 7.29 22.39 14.12
C LEU A 327 6.12 22.47 15.12
N LYS A 328 5.01 23.11 14.74
CA LYS A 328 3.81 23.19 15.59
C LYS A 328 3.15 21.83 15.75
N ARG A 329 3.07 21.01 14.70
CA ARG A 329 2.45 19.68 14.77
C ARG A 329 3.26 18.74 15.66
N ASN A 330 4.59 18.70 15.48
CA ASN A 330 5.48 17.85 16.29
C ASN A 330 5.62 18.28 17.76
N GLN A 331 5.22 19.50 18.12
CA GLN A 331 5.16 19.93 19.53
C GLN A 331 3.87 19.50 20.24
N ASN A 332 2.83 19.12 19.49
CA ASN A 332 1.50 18.79 20.01
C ASN A 332 1.11 17.32 19.82
N LEU A 333 1.98 16.51 19.20
CA LEU A 333 1.96 15.05 19.18
C LEU A 333 2.77 14.53 20.37
#